data_AF-A0A9D6R7J3-F1
#
_entry.id   AF-A0A9D6R7J3-F1
#
_cell.length_a   1.000
_cell.length_b   1.000
_cell.length_c   1.000
_cell.angle_alpha   90.00
_cell.angle_beta   90.00
_cell.angle_gamma   90.00
#
_symmetry.space_group_name_H-M   'P 1'
#
loop_
_entity.id
_entity.type
_entity.pdbx_description
1 polymer ?
#
loop_
_entity_poly.entity_id
_entity_poly.type
_entity_poly.pdbx_seq_one_letter_code
_entity_poly.pdbx_strand_id
1 'polypeptide(L)'
;MVHGSCLCGDVAWEIDGPLQLMSHCHCSRCRKAHGAPFATYVAADVGAFRFVSGRDRIARWESSPGFFRCFCGRCGSVVPSDAFGSLVFVPAGCLDGDLGVRPEMHIFAASKAPWVELRDDLPRFDAYPPGFEAPVTLADLPSPVAYAGKPRGSCLCGGVAYVVEGEPLRWWMCHCSRCRKARGAACASNLFTSADGLRFLKGEDLAVPYKIPEAKYFMQVFCRRCGSPIPRIDRSRNFAIVPAGTLDDDPGTRPQAHIFVGSKAPWDTIADDVPQHAEYPPAS
;
A
#
# COMPACT_ATOMS: atom_id res chain seq x y z
N MET A 1 -22.72 10.83 -3.08
CA MET A 1 -21.41 11.51 -3.06
C MET A 1 -20.47 10.76 -2.14
N VAL A 2 -19.27 10.43 -2.63
CA VAL A 2 -18.21 9.74 -1.89
C VAL A 2 -17.08 10.74 -1.61
N HIS A 3 -16.54 10.73 -0.39
CA HIS A 3 -15.43 11.59 0.02
C HIS A 3 -14.15 10.78 0.20
N GLY A 4 -13.00 11.40 -0.05
CA GLY A 4 -11.70 10.80 0.23
C GLY A 4 -10.67 11.84 0.62
N SER A 5 -9.66 11.38 1.35
CA SER A 5 -8.55 12.23 1.78
C SER A 5 -7.29 11.41 2.06
N CYS A 6 -6.14 12.07 1.89
CA CYS A 6 -4.88 11.52 2.38
C CYS A 6 -4.85 11.47 3.91
N LEU A 7 -3.88 10.77 4.49
CA LEU A 7 -3.77 10.59 5.94
C LEU A 7 -3.76 11.91 6.74
N CYS A 8 -3.10 12.94 6.20
CA CYS A 8 -3.02 14.24 6.87
C CYS A 8 -4.20 15.18 6.57
N GLY A 9 -5.12 14.80 5.68
CA GLY A 9 -6.25 15.64 5.26
C GLY A 9 -5.90 16.77 4.29
N ASP A 10 -4.62 17.07 4.05
CA ASP A 10 -4.24 18.21 3.21
C ASP A 10 -4.71 18.06 1.75
N VAL A 11 -4.71 16.83 1.24
CA VAL A 11 -5.24 16.46 -0.08
C VAL A 11 -6.58 15.77 0.13
N ALA A 12 -7.65 16.36 -0.41
CA ALA A 12 -9.01 15.85 -0.30
C ALA A 12 -9.73 15.92 -1.64
N TRP A 13 -10.66 15.01 -1.86
CA TRP A 13 -11.43 14.90 -3.11
C TRP A 13 -12.82 14.34 -2.86
N GLU A 14 -13.68 14.53 -3.86
CA GLU A 14 -15.06 14.08 -3.88
C GLU A 14 -15.39 13.44 -5.21
N ILE A 15 -16.32 12.49 -5.16
CA ILE A 15 -16.83 11.76 -6.32
C ILE A 15 -18.36 11.84 -6.26
N ASP A 16 -18.95 12.48 -7.26
CA ASP A 16 -20.39 12.59 -7.44
C ASP A 16 -20.84 11.82 -8.68
N GLY A 17 -20.86 10.49 -8.54
CA GLY A 17 -21.20 9.58 -9.62
C GLY A 17 -20.94 8.13 -9.24
N PRO A 18 -21.25 7.20 -10.16
CA PRO A 18 -21.00 5.78 -9.94
C PRO A 18 -19.50 5.49 -9.88
N LEU A 19 -19.16 4.51 -9.03
CA LEU A 19 -17.84 3.88 -8.99
C LEU A 19 -17.86 2.60 -9.80
N GLN A 20 -16.74 2.27 -10.44
CA GLN A 20 -16.60 1.08 -11.30
C GLN A 20 -15.19 0.50 -11.25
N LEU A 21 -15.02 -0.72 -11.74
CA LEU A 21 -13.71 -1.37 -11.95
C LEU A 21 -12.88 -1.47 -10.67
N MET A 22 -13.52 -1.81 -9.56
CA MET A 22 -12.81 -1.97 -8.30
C MET A 22 -11.97 -3.24 -8.37
N SER A 23 -10.65 -3.12 -8.22
CA SER A 23 -9.74 -4.26 -8.41
C SER A 23 -8.55 -4.24 -7.46
N HIS A 24 -8.06 -5.44 -7.16
CA HIS A 24 -6.82 -5.65 -6.43
C HIS A 24 -5.66 -5.84 -7.41
N CYS A 25 -4.72 -4.89 -7.44
CA CYS A 25 -3.53 -4.95 -8.29
C CYS A 25 -2.32 -5.44 -7.50
N HIS A 26 -1.80 -6.60 -7.92
CA HIS A 26 -0.73 -7.33 -7.24
C HIS A 26 0.67 -7.04 -7.78
N CYS A 27 0.80 -6.22 -8.82
CA CYS A 27 2.11 -5.98 -9.44
C CYS A 27 3.11 -5.42 -8.43
N SER A 28 4.38 -5.81 -8.57
CA SER A 28 5.46 -5.39 -7.64
C SER A 28 5.56 -3.88 -7.46
N ARG A 29 5.23 -3.09 -8.50
CA ARG A 29 5.14 -1.63 -8.42
C ARG A 29 4.02 -1.15 -7.51
N CYS A 30 2.82 -1.73 -7.61
CA CYS A 30 1.68 -1.43 -6.74
C CYS A 30 1.95 -1.86 -5.29
N ARG A 31 2.54 -3.06 -5.08
CA ARG A 31 2.96 -3.51 -3.74
C ARG A 31 3.94 -2.52 -3.10
N LYS A 32 4.94 -2.06 -3.86
CA LYS A 32 5.93 -1.09 -3.38
C LYS A 32 5.34 0.30 -3.14
N ALA A 33 4.49 0.79 -4.03
CA ALA A 33 3.86 2.10 -3.90
C ALA A 33 2.97 2.19 -2.66
N HIS A 34 2.23 1.12 -2.35
CA HIS A 34 1.31 1.08 -1.21
C HIS A 34 1.98 0.55 0.06
N GLY A 35 3.10 -0.18 -0.03
CA GLY A 35 3.72 -0.88 1.10
C GLY A 35 2.78 -1.92 1.73
N ALA A 36 1.90 -2.50 0.90
CA ALA A 36 0.80 -3.37 1.28
C ALA A 36 0.82 -4.67 0.42
N PRO A 37 -0.02 -5.68 0.70
CA PRO A 37 -0.07 -6.91 -0.09
C PRO A 37 -0.38 -6.66 -1.57
N PHE A 38 -1.25 -5.68 -1.82
CA PHE A 38 -1.70 -5.22 -3.14
C PHE A 38 -2.18 -3.77 -3.03
N ALA A 39 -2.33 -3.12 -4.18
CA ALA A 39 -3.11 -1.88 -4.27
C ALA A 39 -4.59 -2.23 -4.48
N THR A 40 -5.50 -1.42 -3.93
CA THR A 40 -6.92 -1.47 -4.33
C THR A 40 -7.31 -0.15 -4.95
N TYR A 41 -7.67 -0.19 -6.23
CA TYR A 41 -8.13 0.98 -6.96
C TYR A 41 -9.60 0.81 -7.33
N VAL A 42 -10.31 1.92 -7.40
CA VAL A 42 -11.64 2.05 -7.97
C VAL A 42 -11.62 3.21 -8.96
N ALA A 43 -12.36 3.08 -10.06
CA ALA A 43 -12.44 4.13 -11.07
C ALA A 43 -13.71 4.98 -10.88
N ALA A 44 -13.56 6.28 -11.14
CA ALA A 44 -14.66 7.22 -11.28
C ALA A 44 -14.57 7.91 -12.64
N ASP A 45 -15.71 8.38 -13.17
CA ASP A 45 -15.70 9.27 -14.32
C ASP A 45 -15.02 10.60 -13.97
N VAL A 46 -14.22 11.14 -14.90
CA VAL A 46 -13.48 12.39 -14.69
C VAL A 46 -14.40 13.60 -14.45
N GLY A 47 -15.61 13.61 -15.04
CA GLY A 47 -16.62 14.64 -14.81
C GLY A 47 -17.30 14.53 -13.44
N ALA A 48 -17.27 13.35 -12.82
CA ALA A 48 -17.78 13.11 -11.48
C ALA A 48 -16.73 13.34 -10.38
N PHE A 49 -15.46 13.47 -10.73
CA PHE A 49 -14.35 13.59 -9.78
C PHE A 49 -13.88 15.04 -9.62
N ARG A 50 -13.66 15.49 -8.38
CA ARG A 50 -13.01 16.78 -8.11
C ARG A 50 -12.08 16.74 -6.89
N PHE A 51 -10.92 17.38 -7.01
CA PHE A 51 -10.13 17.73 -5.82
C PHE A 51 -10.82 18.89 -5.08
N VAL A 52 -11.01 18.71 -3.77
CA VAL A 52 -11.55 19.74 -2.88
C VAL A 52 -10.43 20.62 -2.34
N SER A 53 -9.25 20.03 -2.06
CA SER A 53 -8.09 20.75 -1.55
C SER A 53 -6.77 20.05 -1.87
N GLY A 54 -5.68 20.82 -1.83
CA GLY A 54 -4.31 20.29 -1.80
C GLY A 54 -3.82 19.64 -3.08
N ARG A 55 -4.42 19.92 -4.24
CA ARG A 55 -3.93 19.42 -5.54
C ARG A 55 -2.47 19.82 -5.78
N ASP A 56 -2.08 21.01 -5.35
CA ASP A 56 -0.72 21.56 -5.37
C ASP A 56 0.27 20.82 -4.45
N ARG A 57 -0.22 20.02 -3.50
CA ARG A 57 0.59 19.22 -2.56
C ARG A 57 0.80 17.78 -3.03
N ILE A 58 0.30 17.44 -4.22
CA ILE A 58 0.49 16.13 -4.81
C ILE A 58 1.85 16.07 -5.48
N ALA A 59 2.69 15.17 -5.01
CA ALA A 59 3.93 14.78 -5.68
C ALA A 59 3.66 13.59 -6.60
N ARG A 60 4.48 13.47 -7.66
CA ARG A 60 4.34 12.43 -8.68
C ARG A 60 5.67 11.77 -9.00
N TRP A 61 5.63 10.47 -9.24
CA TRP A 61 6.76 9.69 -9.72
C TRP A 61 6.36 8.88 -10.95
N GLU A 62 7.09 9.04 -12.04
CA GLU A 62 6.89 8.28 -13.27
C GLU A 62 7.45 6.86 -13.08
N SER A 63 6.56 5.90 -12.83
CA SER A 63 6.94 4.50 -12.59
C SER A 63 7.19 3.70 -13.87
N SER A 64 6.68 4.21 -14.99
CA SER A 64 6.95 3.82 -16.38
C SER A 64 6.55 4.97 -17.29
N PRO A 65 7.03 5.03 -18.54
CA PRO A 65 6.70 6.11 -19.48
C PRO A 65 5.18 6.38 -19.52
N GLY A 66 4.78 7.59 -19.12
CA GLY A 66 3.38 8.03 -19.08
C GLY A 66 2.56 7.58 -17.85
N PHE A 67 3.13 6.81 -16.91
CA PHE A 67 2.44 6.29 -15.72
C PHE A 67 2.98 6.87 -14.43
N PHE A 68 2.23 7.83 -13.90
CA PHE A 68 2.56 8.51 -12.67
C PHE A 68 1.89 7.87 -11.47
N ARG A 69 2.68 7.67 -10.41
CA ARG A 69 2.19 7.36 -9.07
C ARG A 69 2.11 8.66 -8.29
N CYS A 70 0.91 9.01 -7.86
CA CYS A 70 0.63 10.24 -7.13
C CYS A 70 0.56 9.97 -5.63
N PHE A 71 1.18 10.84 -4.84
CA PHE A 71 1.19 10.74 -3.39
C PHE A 71 1.17 12.13 -2.74
N CYS A 72 0.66 12.22 -1.52
CA CYS A 72 0.72 13.45 -0.74
C CYS A 72 2.18 13.74 -0.34
N GLY A 73 2.72 14.89 -0.73
CA GLY A 73 4.11 15.27 -0.44
C GLY A 73 4.43 15.41 1.05
N ARG A 74 3.41 15.55 1.91
CA ARG A 74 3.57 15.68 3.37
C ARG A 74 3.48 14.36 4.13
N CYS A 75 2.48 13.52 3.83
CA CYS A 75 2.24 12.29 4.60
C CYS A 75 2.58 10.99 3.84
N GLY A 76 2.85 11.07 2.54
CA GLY A 76 3.19 9.91 1.71
C GLY A 76 2.01 9.02 1.33
N SER A 77 0.78 9.32 1.76
CA SER A 77 -0.40 8.60 1.29
C SER A 77 -0.47 8.56 -0.23
N VAL A 78 -0.78 7.40 -0.78
CA VAL A 78 -1.18 7.29 -2.18
C VAL A 78 -2.50 8.04 -2.38
N VAL A 79 -2.56 8.89 -3.40
CA VAL A 79 -3.73 9.71 -3.75
C VAL A 79 -4.16 9.45 -5.19
N PRO A 80 -5.34 9.94 -5.64
CA PRO A 80 -5.78 9.76 -7.03
C PRO A 80 -4.72 10.22 -8.04
N SER A 81 -4.61 9.48 -9.14
CA SER A 81 -3.75 9.85 -10.26
C SER A 81 -4.41 10.94 -11.13
N ASP A 82 -3.67 11.44 -12.11
CA ASP A 82 -4.28 12.16 -13.23
C ASP A 82 -5.26 11.23 -13.98
N ALA A 83 -6.16 11.84 -14.76
CA ALA A 83 -7.12 11.11 -15.56
C ALA A 83 -6.42 10.26 -16.64
N PHE A 84 -6.95 9.05 -16.85
CA PHE A 84 -6.55 8.13 -17.91
C PHE A 84 -7.77 7.92 -18.83
N GLY A 85 -7.76 8.59 -19.98
CA GLY A 85 -8.97 8.72 -20.80
C GLY A 85 -10.06 9.47 -20.05
N SER A 86 -11.26 8.90 -19.95
CA SER A 86 -12.39 9.45 -19.20
C SER A 86 -12.43 9.06 -17.72
N LEU A 87 -11.43 8.32 -17.21
CA LEU A 87 -11.46 7.75 -15.87
C LEU A 87 -10.39 8.35 -14.96
N VAL A 88 -10.70 8.46 -13.67
CA VAL A 88 -9.74 8.71 -12.59
C VAL A 88 -9.67 7.48 -11.70
N PHE A 89 -8.47 6.92 -11.53
CA PHE A 89 -8.25 5.80 -10.62
C PHE A 89 -7.92 6.31 -9.22
N VAL A 90 -8.73 5.89 -8.26
CA VAL A 90 -8.73 6.37 -6.87
C VAL A 90 -8.31 5.24 -5.93
N PRO A 91 -7.32 5.45 -5.03
CA PRO A 91 -6.95 4.45 -4.03
C PRO A 91 -8.09 4.29 -3.02
N ALA A 92 -8.72 3.11 -3.01
CA ALA A 92 -9.93 2.87 -2.23
C ALA A 92 -9.70 2.96 -0.71
N GLY A 93 -8.47 2.72 -0.24
CA GLY A 93 -8.12 2.85 1.18
C GLY A 93 -8.18 4.29 1.72
N CYS A 94 -8.25 5.29 0.85
CA CYS A 94 -8.37 6.70 1.21
C CYS A 94 -9.82 7.22 1.18
N LEU A 95 -10.76 6.41 0.69
CA LEU A 95 -12.19 6.75 0.62
C LEU A 95 -12.90 6.44 1.95
N ASP A 96 -13.89 7.26 2.27
CA ASP A 96 -14.65 7.17 3.51
C ASP A 96 -16.00 6.48 3.28
N GLY A 97 -16.45 5.70 4.27
CA GLY A 97 -17.74 5.01 4.25
C GLY A 97 -17.78 3.71 3.44
N ASP A 98 -18.99 3.18 3.24
CA ASP A 98 -19.24 2.10 2.28
C ASP A 98 -19.42 2.70 0.89
N LEU A 99 -18.64 2.19 -0.06
CA LEU A 99 -18.60 2.67 -1.44
C LEU A 99 -19.75 2.11 -2.29
N GLY A 100 -20.51 1.14 -1.78
CA GLY A 100 -21.57 0.45 -2.53
C GLY A 100 -21.05 -0.47 -3.64
N VAL A 101 -19.74 -0.53 -3.83
CA VAL A 101 -19.04 -1.43 -4.76
C VAL A 101 -18.05 -2.31 -4.00
N ARG A 102 -17.64 -3.42 -4.59
CA ARG A 102 -16.68 -4.38 -4.04
C ARG A 102 -15.63 -4.71 -5.10
N PRO A 103 -14.42 -5.14 -4.71
CA PRO A 103 -13.44 -5.66 -5.65
C PRO A 103 -14.03 -6.78 -6.51
N GLU A 104 -13.82 -6.69 -7.82
CA GLU A 104 -14.41 -7.60 -8.81
C GLU A 104 -13.38 -8.60 -9.35
N MET A 105 -12.08 -8.35 -9.13
CA MET A 105 -11.00 -9.15 -9.69
C MET A 105 -9.64 -8.87 -9.01
N HIS A 106 -8.73 -9.84 -9.18
CA HIS A 106 -7.31 -9.66 -9.00
C HIS A 106 -6.62 -9.53 -10.36
N ILE A 107 -5.81 -8.48 -10.51
CA ILE A 107 -4.96 -8.27 -11.70
C ILE A 107 -3.48 -8.35 -11.32
N PHE A 108 -2.64 -8.75 -12.27
CA PHE A 108 -1.22 -9.01 -12.05
C PHE A 108 -0.94 -10.08 -10.98
N ALA A 109 -1.78 -11.11 -10.91
CA ALA A 109 -1.67 -12.19 -9.92
C ALA A 109 -0.31 -12.93 -10.00
N ALA A 110 0.26 -13.09 -11.20
CA ALA A 110 1.60 -13.64 -11.41
C ALA A 110 2.73 -12.83 -10.73
N SER A 111 2.51 -11.56 -10.40
CA SER A 111 3.50 -10.67 -9.74
C SER A 111 3.22 -10.46 -8.24
N LYS A 112 2.25 -11.20 -7.67
CA LYS A 112 1.89 -11.11 -6.25
C LYS A 112 3.08 -11.38 -5.33
N ALA A 113 3.00 -10.88 -4.10
CA ALA A 113 4.00 -11.23 -3.10
C ALA A 113 3.99 -12.75 -2.84
N PRO A 114 5.15 -13.38 -2.58
CA PRO A 114 5.22 -14.83 -2.35
C PRO A 114 4.45 -15.27 -1.10
N TRP A 115 4.25 -14.35 -0.15
CA TRP A 115 3.49 -14.56 1.09
C TRP A 115 1.99 -14.24 0.99
N VAL A 116 1.49 -13.82 -0.20
CA VAL A 116 0.06 -13.60 -0.43
C VAL A 116 -0.56 -14.84 -1.04
N GLU A 117 -1.62 -15.34 -0.43
CA GLU A 117 -2.50 -16.37 -0.98
C GLU A 117 -3.83 -15.74 -1.36
N LEU A 118 -4.33 -16.04 -2.56
CA LEU A 118 -5.64 -15.58 -3.02
C LEU A 118 -6.62 -16.72 -2.75
N ARG A 119 -7.45 -16.55 -1.71
CA ARG A 119 -8.35 -17.59 -1.18
C ARG A 119 -9.84 -17.25 -1.34
N ASP A 120 -10.15 -16.17 -2.06
CA ASP A 120 -11.50 -15.84 -2.52
C ASP A 120 -11.78 -16.43 -3.92
N ASP A 121 -13.02 -16.25 -4.37
CA ASP A 121 -13.50 -16.71 -5.68
C ASP A 121 -13.42 -15.64 -6.78
N LEU A 122 -12.72 -14.52 -6.55
CA LEU A 122 -12.63 -13.46 -7.54
C LEU A 122 -11.81 -13.92 -8.75
N PRO A 123 -12.19 -13.54 -9.98
CA PRO A 123 -11.39 -13.74 -11.19
C PRO A 123 -9.94 -13.26 -11.01
N ARG A 124 -8.99 -14.03 -11.53
CA ARG A 124 -7.55 -13.79 -11.40
C ARG A 124 -6.93 -13.69 -12.77
N PHE A 125 -6.29 -12.55 -13.03
CA PHE A 125 -5.58 -12.28 -14.26
C PHE A 125 -4.10 -12.11 -13.97
N ASP A 126 -3.25 -12.78 -14.75
CA ASP A 126 -1.80 -12.62 -14.65
C ASP A 126 -1.34 -11.24 -15.14
N ALA A 127 -2.15 -10.56 -15.94
CA ALA A 127 -1.94 -9.20 -16.40
C ALA A 127 -3.26 -8.40 -16.30
N TYR A 128 -3.46 -7.39 -17.17
CA TYR A 128 -4.76 -6.78 -17.35
C TYR A 128 -5.79 -7.78 -17.91
N PRO A 129 -7.08 -7.67 -17.54
CA PRO A 129 -8.12 -8.49 -18.13
C PRO A 129 -8.28 -8.19 -19.63
N PRO A 130 -8.82 -9.13 -20.44
CA PRO A 130 -9.09 -8.90 -21.85
C PRO A 130 -9.91 -7.62 -22.10
N GLY A 131 -9.55 -6.85 -23.12
CA GLY A 131 -10.21 -5.57 -23.46
C GLY A 131 -9.67 -4.34 -22.72
N PHE A 132 -8.74 -4.51 -21.77
CA PHE A 132 -7.97 -3.41 -21.20
C PHE A 132 -6.60 -3.32 -21.87
N GLU A 133 -6.47 -2.44 -22.86
CA GLU A 133 -5.17 -2.05 -23.40
C GLU A 133 -4.53 -1.04 -22.46
N ALA A 134 -3.44 -1.44 -21.82
CA ALA A 134 -2.66 -0.56 -20.97
C ALA A 134 -1.16 -0.83 -21.10
N PRO A 135 -0.30 0.17 -20.81
CA PRO A 135 1.08 0.23 -21.30
C PRO A 135 2.10 -0.43 -20.37
N VAL A 136 1.64 -1.19 -19.39
CA VAL A 136 2.51 -1.95 -18.47
C VAL A 136 2.25 -3.43 -18.70
N THR A 137 3.26 -4.12 -19.19
CA THR A 137 3.22 -5.57 -19.39
C THR A 137 3.86 -6.28 -18.19
N LEU A 138 3.63 -7.58 -18.08
CA LEU A 138 4.32 -8.41 -17.08
C LEU A 138 5.85 -8.35 -17.22
N ALA A 139 6.36 -8.18 -18.45
CA ALA A 139 7.79 -8.07 -18.70
C ALA A 139 8.42 -6.81 -18.08
N ASP A 140 7.62 -5.77 -17.82
CA ASP A 140 8.07 -4.52 -17.21
C ASP A 140 8.17 -4.60 -15.68
N LEU A 141 7.74 -5.71 -15.08
CA LEU A 141 7.65 -5.87 -13.64
C LEU A 141 8.82 -6.69 -13.10
N PRO A 142 9.58 -6.17 -12.12
CA PRO A 142 10.58 -6.99 -11.44
C PRO A 142 9.87 -8.16 -10.75
N SER A 143 10.32 -9.37 -11.08
CA SER A 143 9.88 -10.59 -10.40
C SER A 143 10.54 -10.66 -9.01
N PRO A 144 9.80 -11.02 -7.95
CA PRO A 144 10.41 -11.40 -6.69
C PRO A 144 11.39 -12.55 -6.94
N VAL A 145 12.64 -12.41 -6.54
CA VAL A 145 13.61 -13.49 -6.64
C VAL A 145 13.68 -14.18 -5.29
N ALA A 146 13.54 -15.51 -5.27
CA ALA A 146 13.79 -16.28 -4.07
C ALA A 146 15.26 -16.06 -3.66
N TYR A 147 15.48 -15.47 -2.49
CA TYR A 147 16.82 -15.18 -2.00
C TYR A 147 17.10 -16.05 -0.76
N ALA A 148 18.19 -16.82 -0.82
CA ALA A 148 18.58 -17.73 0.26
C ALA A 148 19.29 -17.03 1.45
N GLY A 149 19.41 -15.69 1.41
CA GLY A 149 20.02 -14.89 2.48
C GLY A 149 19.01 -14.00 3.22
N LYS A 150 19.54 -13.05 3.99
CA LYS A 150 18.73 -12.05 4.71
C LYS A 150 17.86 -11.24 3.74
N PRO A 151 16.53 -11.16 3.96
CA PRO A 151 15.63 -10.55 2.98
C PRO A 151 15.88 -9.05 2.82
N ARG A 152 15.91 -8.60 1.57
CA ARG A 152 16.12 -7.20 1.20
C ARG A 152 14.82 -6.56 0.75
N GLY A 153 14.81 -5.25 0.79
CA GLY A 153 13.72 -4.46 0.23
C GLY A 153 14.21 -3.11 -0.26
N SER A 154 13.33 -2.45 -1.01
CA SER A 154 13.60 -1.17 -1.62
C SER A 154 12.32 -0.39 -1.87
N CYS A 155 12.45 0.93 -1.94
CA CYS A 155 11.35 1.78 -2.39
C CYS A 155 11.09 1.58 -3.90
N LEU A 156 9.94 2.05 -4.38
CA LEU A 156 9.55 1.92 -5.79
C LEU A 156 10.61 2.43 -6.79
N CYS A 157 11.27 3.55 -6.50
CA CYS A 157 12.31 4.09 -7.39
C CYS A 157 13.71 3.50 -7.17
N GLY A 158 13.88 2.57 -6.23
CA GLY A 158 15.18 1.96 -5.88
C GLY A 158 16.18 2.93 -5.21
N GLY A 159 15.78 4.17 -4.92
CA GLY A 159 16.61 5.17 -4.25
C GLY A 159 16.92 4.81 -2.79
N VAL A 160 15.98 4.15 -2.11
CA VAL A 160 16.15 3.58 -0.77
C VAL A 160 16.23 2.07 -0.90
N ALA A 161 17.23 1.46 -0.26
CA ALA A 161 17.32 0.01 -0.14
C ALA A 161 17.77 -0.37 1.29
N TYR A 162 17.32 -1.52 1.77
CA TYR A 162 17.56 -1.99 3.12
C TYR A 162 17.62 -3.52 3.17
N VAL A 163 18.15 -4.04 4.26
CA VAL A 163 18.19 -5.48 4.57
C VAL A 163 17.61 -5.72 5.97
N VAL A 164 16.84 -6.79 6.11
CA VAL A 164 16.31 -7.27 7.39
C VAL A 164 17.20 -8.40 7.85
N GLU A 165 17.99 -8.14 8.89
CA GLU A 165 19.01 -9.05 9.42
C GLU A 165 18.57 -9.76 10.70
N GLY A 166 17.63 -9.16 11.43
CA GLY A 166 17.11 -9.71 12.68
C GLY A 166 15.89 -10.60 12.45
N GLU A 167 15.71 -11.55 13.36
CA GLU A 167 14.52 -12.39 13.38
C GLU A 167 13.24 -11.54 13.42
N PRO A 168 12.22 -11.87 12.60
CA PRO A 168 10.92 -11.21 12.68
C PRO A 168 10.30 -11.43 14.08
N LEU A 169 10.06 -10.34 14.81
CA LEU A 169 9.39 -10.38 16.11
C LEU A 169 7.90 -10.72 15.97
N ARG A 170 7.29 -10.17 14.91
CA ARG A 170 5.89 -10.40 14.56
C ARG A 170 5.58 -9.83 13.18
N TRP A 171 4.51 -10.28 12.55
CA TRP A 171 4.01 -9.68 11.31
C TRP A 171 2.50 -9.55 11.35
N TRP A 172 2.02 -8.29 11.39
CA TRP A 172 0.59 -7.99 11.48
C TRP A 172 0.08 -7.17 10.29
N MET A 173 -1.09 -7.56 9.80
CA MET A 173 -1.88 -6.82 8.82
C MET A 173 -2.83 -5.89 9.57
N CYS A 174 -2.55 -4.59 9.53
CA CYS A 174 -3.31 -3.59 10.29
C CYS A 174 -4.37 -2.91 9.41
N HIS A 175 -5.62 -3.05 9.84
CA HIS A 175 -6.80 -2.60 9.11
C HIS A 175 -7.35 -1.25 9.57
N CYS A 176 -6.72 -0.58 10.55
CA CYS A 176 -7.22 0.69 11.08
C CYS A 176 -7.24 1.82 10.03
N SER A 177 -8.11 2.82 10.23
CA SER A 177 -8.29 3.93 9.28
C SER A 177 -7.00 4.67 8.95
N ARG A 178 -6.12 4.84 9.95
CA ARG A 178 -4.78 5.42 9.74
C ARG A 178 -3.95 4.56 8.78
N CYS A 179 -3.92 3.25 8.97
CA CYS A 179 -3.20 2.35 8.07
C CYS A 179 -3.80 2.34 6.66
N ARG A 180 -5.13 2.34 6.52
CA ARG A 180 -5.77 2.41 5.20
C ARG A 180 -5.42 3.69 4.45
N LYS A 181 -5.62 4.86 5.08
CA LYS A 181 -5.31 6.16 4.46
C LYS A 181 -3.82 6.35 4.21
N ALA A 182 -2.95 5.83 5.08
CA ALA A 182 -1.50 5.96 4.93
C ALA A 182 -0.97 5.19 3.71
N ARG A 183 -1.57 4.01 3.43
CA ARG A 183 -1.17 3.14 2.33
C ARG A 183 -1.94 3.41 1.04
N GLY A 184 -3.18 3.88 1.14
CA GLY A 184 -4.13 3.89 0.02
C GLY A 184 -4.68 2.51 -0.31
N ALA A 185 -4.60 1.56 0.62
CA ALA A 185 -4.95 0.15 0.43
C ALA A 185 -5.86 -0.38 1.55
N ALA A 186 -6.34 -1.63 1.40
CA ALA A 186 -7.18 -2.31 2.38
C ALA A 186 -6.58 -2.38 3.79
N CYS A 187 -5.26 -2.58 3.87
CA CYS A 187 -4.52 -2.65 5.13
C CYS A 187 -3.05 -2.24 4.94
N ALA A 188 -2.33 -2.08 6.07
CA ALA A 188 -0.88 -2.04 6.09
C ALA A 188 -0.31 -3.41 6.46
N SER A 189 0.70 -3.89 5.73
CA SER A 189 1.42 -5.12 6.05
C SER A 189 2.71 -4.79 6.80
N ASN A 190 2.74 -5.01 8.12
CA ASN A 190 3.82 -4.54 8.99
C ASN A 190 4.61 -5.72 9.57
N LEU A 191 5.81 -5.94 9.07
CA LEU A 191 6.79 -6.88 9.62
C LEU A 191 7.63 -6.15 10.67
N PHE A 192 7.68 -6.68 11.89
CA PHE A 192 8.42 -6.10 13.01
C PHE A 192 9.71 -6.89 13.23
N THR A 193 10.80 -6.20 13.51
CA THR A 193 12.08 -6.77 13.95
C THR A 193 12.69 -5.87 15.03
N SER A 194 13.83 -6.21 15.61
CA SER A 194 14.55 -5.33 16.54
C SER A 194 15.10 -4.09 15.83
N ALA A 195 15.52 -3.07 16.57
CA ALA A 195 16.08 -1.87 15.94
C ALA A 195 17.36 -2.16 15.15
N ASP A 196 18.17 -3.11 15.63
CA ASP A 196 19.40 -3.55 14.97
C ASP A 196 19.17 -4.69 13.97
N GLY A 197 17.93 -5.22 13.92
CA GLY A 197 17.50 -6.20 12.94
C GLY A 197 17.21 -5.62 11.55
N LEU A 198 17.36 -4.31 11.37
CA LEU A 198 17.15 -3.61 10.11
C LEU A 198 18.31 -2.65 9.84
N ARG A 199 18.84 -2.68 8.61
CA ARG A 199 19.90 -1.77 8.18
C ARG A 199 19.60 -1.18 6.80
N PHE A 200 19.70 0.14 6.69
CA PHE A 200 19.68 0.79 5.38
C PHE A 200 20.98 0.51 4.64
N LEU A 201 20.86 0.10 3.38
CA LEU A 201 21.98 -0.11 2.47
C LEU A 201 22.31 1.18 1.72
N LYS A 202 21.29 2.00 1.44
CA LYS A 202 21.41 3.34 0.83
C LYS A 202 20.11 4.14 0.97
N GLY A 203 20.21 5.45 0.82
CA GLY A 203 19.07 6.34 0.63
C GLY A 203 18.25 6.63 1.89
N GLU A 204 18.80 6.41 3.08
CA GLU A 204 18.13 6.77 4.34
C GLU A 204 17.79 8.28 4.39
N ASP A 205 18.60 9.12 3.76
CA ASP A 205 18.37 10.56 3.57
C ASP A 205 17.12 10.91 2.73
N LEU A 206 16.58 9.95 1.98
CA LEU A 206 15.34 10.11 1.21
C LEU A 206 14.09 9.79 2.05
N ALA A 207 14.25 9.26 3.27
CA ALA A 207 13.16 8.89 4.14
C ALA A 207 12.55 10.12 4.83
N VAL A 208 11.25 10.33 4.64
CA VAL A 208 10.50 11.44 5.24
C VAL A 208 9.53 10.88 6.27
N PRO A 209 9.69 11.22 7.55
CA PRO A 209 8.74 10.84 8.57
C PRO A 209 7.51 11.75 8.55
N TYR A 210 6.34 11.16 8.72
CA TYR A 210 5.09 11.86 9.02
C TYR A 210 4.49 11.31 10.31
N LYS A 211 4.40 12.20 11.30
CA LYS A 211 3.81 11.95 12.61
C LYS A 211 2.45 12.65 12.68
N ILE A 212 1.41 11.87 12.99
CA ILE A 212 0.13 12.44 13.41
C ILE A 212 0.33 13.03 14.82
N PRO A 213 0.03 14.32 15.06
CA PRO A 213 0.33 14.98 16.32
C PRO A 213 -0.28 14.27 17.54
N GLU A 214 -1.53 13.80 17.44
CA GLU A 214 -2.28 13.19 18.53
C GLU A 214 -1.95 11.69 18.71
N ALA A 215 -1.20 11.08 17.79
CA ALA A 215 -0.92 9.67 17.86
C ALA A 215 0.23 9.39 18.83
N LYS A 216 0.00 8.56 19.86
CA LYS A 216 1.07 8.11 20.78
C LYS A 216 2.25 7.48 20.03
N TYR A 217 1.98 6.48 19.18
CA TYR A 217 3.04 5.68 18.54
C TYR A 217 3.02 5.65 17.01
N PHE A 218 1.87 5.93 16.39
CA PHE A 218 1.75 5.86 14.94
C PHE A 218 2.66 6.89 14.27
N MET A 219 3.35 6.47 13.22
CA MET A 219 4.14 7.29 12.30
C MET A 219 4.28 6.51 11.00
N GLN A 220 4.18 7.20 9.87
CA GLN A 220 4.57 6.66 8.58
C GLN A 220 5.92 7.26 8.19
N VAL A 221 6.74 6.50 7.47
CA VAL A 221 7.94 7.00 6.80
C VAL A 221 7.81 6.64 5.33
N PHE A 222 8.17 7.55 4.42
CA PHE A 222 8.03 7.34 2.98
C PHE A 222 9.20 7.95 2.21
N CYS A 223 9.45 7.46 0.99
CA CYS A 223 10.49 8.01 0.13
C CYS A 223 10.02 9.33 -0.48
N ARG A 224 10.79 10.41 -0.30
CA ARG A 224 10.46 11.72 -0.87
C ARG A 224 10.35 11.77 -2.39
N ARG A 225 11.00 10.83 -3.09
CA ARG A 225 11.02 10.77 -4.55
C ARG A 225 9.80 10.05 -5.14
N CYS A 226 9.40 8.93 -4.54
CA CYS A 226 8.38 8.05 -5.12
C CYS A 226 7.17 7.75 -4.23
N GLY A 227 7.12 8.30 -3.02
CA GLY A 227 6.00 8.10 -2.07
C GLY A 227 5.94 6.71 -1.43
N SER A 228 6.69 5.74 -1.96
CA SER A 228 6.72 4.37 -1.43
C SER A 228 7.06 4.36 0.07
N PRO A 229 6.30 3.64 0.91
CA PRO A 229 6.57 3.57 2.33
C PRO A 229 7.92 2.91 2.64
N ILE A 230 8.62 3.46 3.62
CA ILE A 230 9.97 3.06 4.01
C ILE A 230 9.93 2.47 5.43
N PRO A 231 10.82 1.51 5.74
CA PRO A 231 10.97 1.06 7.10
C PRO A 231 11.23 2.21 8.09
N ARG A 232 10.74 2.07 9.31
CA ARG A 232 11.02 3.00 10.40
C ARG A 232 11.72 2.27 11.54
N ILE A 233 12.72 2.90 12.13
CA ILE A 233 13.45 2.39 13.29
C ILE A 233 13.09 3.24 14.50
N ASP A 234 12.79 2.58 15.62
CA ASP A 234 12.60 3.20 16.92
C ASP A 234 13.59 2.59 17.91
N ARG A 235 14.76 3.23 18.04
CA ARG A 235 15.84 2.76 18.91
C ARG A 235 15.47 2.81 20.39
N SER A 236 14.66 3.79 20.80
CA SER A 236 14.25 3.94 22.20
C SER A 236 13.41 2.77 22.72
N ARG A 237 12.69 2.11 21.81
CA ARG A 237 11.83 0.95 22.11
C ARG A 237 12.37 -0.35 21.51
N ASN A 238 13.59 -0.32 20.97
CA ASN A 238 14.27 -1.42 20.31
C ASN A 238 13.42 -2.19 19.29
N PHE A 239 12.76 -1.48 18.37
CA PHE A 239 12.09 -2.14 17.24
C PHE A 239 12.19 -1.36 15.94
N ALA A 240 12.05 -2.10 14.84
CA ALA A 240 11.83 -1.55 13.51
C ALA A 240 10.53 -2.11 12.93
N ILE A 241 9.90 -1.34 12.03
CA ILE A 241 8.74 -1.79 11.25
C ILE A 241 9.08 -1.67 9.78
N VAL A 242 8.97 -2.79 9.06
CA VAL A 242 9.16 -2.93 7.63
C VAL A 242 7.80 -3.05 6.97
N PRO A 243 7.41 -2.13 6.07
CA PRO A 243 6.28 -2.32 5.18
C PRO A 243 6.56 -3.49 4.24
N ALA A 244 5.97 -4.67 4.49
CA ALA A 244 6.36 -5.90 3.80
C ALA A 244 6.06 -5.88 2.29
N GLY A 245 5.17 -4.99 1.83
CA GLY A 245 4.96 -4.74 0.39
C GLY A 245 6.18 -4.15 -0.34
N THR A 246 7.17 -3.62 0.38
CA THR A 246 8.41 -3.08 -0.21
C THR A 246 9.59 -4.06 -0.23
N LEU A 247 9.40 -5.27 0.31
CA LEU A 247 10.37 -6.36 0.20
C LEU A 247 10.53 -6.83 -1.25
N ASP A 248 11.78 -7.04 -1.64
CA ASP A 248 12.20 -7.58 -2.93
C ASP A 248 12.27 -9.12 -2.90
N ASP A 249 12.64 -9.66 -1.74
CA ASP A 249 12.83 -11.09 -1.50
C ASP A 249 11.68 -11.68 -0.65
N ASP A 250 11.47 -13.00 -0.67
CA ASP A 250 10.58 -13.69 0.28
C ASP A 250 11.26 -13.70 1.67
N PRO A 251 10.66 -13.12 2.72
CA PRO A 251 11.26 -13.12 4.05
C PRO A 251 11.18 -14.49 4.77
N GLY A 252 10.59 -15.53 4.16
CA GLY A 252 10.49 -16.88 4.73
C GLY A 252 9.51 -17.02 5.89
N THR A 253 8.98 -15.90 6.40
CA THR A 253 7.91 -15.81 7.39
C THR A 253 6.59 -15.37 6.74
N ARG A 254 5.48 -15.45 7.47
CA ARG A 254 4.13 -15.11 6.99
C ARG A 254 3.39 -14.22 7.99
N PRO A 255 2.37 -13.46 7.57
CA PRO A 255 1.49 -12.73 8.48
C PRO A 255 0.89 -13.64 9.54
N GLN A 256 0.83 -13.14 10.78
CA GLN A 256 0.40 -13.90 11.96
C GLN A 256 -0.94 -13.43 12.53
N ALA A 257 -1.36 -12.20 12.19
CA ALA A 257 -2.63 -11.65 12.65
C ALA A 257 -3.12 -10.52 11.73
N HIS A 258 -4.44 -10.43 11.59
CA HIS A 258 -5.17 -9.25 11.15
C HIS A 258 -5.60 -8.50 12.41
N ILE A 259 -5.16 -7.25 12.55
CA ILE A 259 -5.44 -6.43 13.72
C ILE A 259 -6.25 -5.20 13.34
N PHE A 260 -7.02 -4.67 14.29
CA PHE A 260 -7.94 -3.55 14.05
C PHE A 260 -9.01 -3.83 12.98
N VAL A 261 -9.46 -5.08 12.86
CA VAL A 261 -10.47 -5.49 11.88
C VAL A 261 -11.82 -4.81 12.13
N GLY A 262 -12.10 -4.39 13.37
CA GLY A 262 -13.29 -3.59 13.70
C GLY A 262 -13.31 -2.22 13.00
N SER A 263 -12.17 -1.75 12.48
CA SER A 263 -12.09 -0.53 11.68
C SER A 263 -11.96 -0.81 10.18
N LYS A 264 -11.83 -2.06 9.72
CA LYS A 264 -11.54 -2.44 8.32
C LYS A 264 -12.45 -1.74 7.32
N ALA A 265 -11.95 -1.56 6.10
CA ALA A 265 -12.81 -1.12 5.00
C ALA A 265 -14.02 -2.06 4.82
N PRO A 266 -15.24 -1.52 4.68
CA PRO A 266 -16.45 -2.33 4.51
C PRO A 266 -16.48 -3.08 3.17
N TRP A 267 -15.72 -2.60 2.19
CA TRP A 267 -15.61 -3.22 0.86
C TRP A 267 -14.57 -4.34 0.76
N ASP A 268 -13.70 -4.49 1.76
CA ASP A 268 -12.63 -5.48 1.75
C ASP A 268 -13.11 -6.82 2.31
N THR A 269 -12.55 -7.93 1.86
CA THR A 269 -12.81 -9.27 2.44
C THR A 269 -11.47 -9.87 2.84
N ILE A 270 -11.32 -10.23 4.11
CA ILE A 270 -10.16 -11.03 4.56
C ILE A 270 -10.49 -12.48 4.23
N ALA A 271 -9.83 -13.02 3.20
CA ALA A 271 -10.12 -14.35 2.66
C ALA A 271 -9.18 -15.44 3.19
N ASP A 272 -8.19 -15.11 4.01
CA ASP A 272 -7.28 -16.07 4.62
C ASP A 272 -7.71 -16.52 6.03
N ASP A 273 -7.05 -17.56 6.53
CA ASP A 273 -7.32 -18.14 7.85
C ASP A 273 -6.48 -17.49 8.97
N VAL A 274 -5.79 -16.38 8.69
CA VAL A 274 -4.92 -15.73 9.67
C VAL A 274 -5.80 -15.12 10.77
N PRO A 275 -5.48 -15.31 12.08
CA PRO A 275 -6.31 -14.83 13.18
C PRO A 275 -6.71 -13.36 13.05
N GLN A 276 -8.00 -13.08 13.22
CA GLN A 276 -8.57 -11.74 13.11
C GLN A 276 -8.93 -11.18 14.48
N HIS A 277 -8.46 -9.97 14.77
CA HIS A 277 -8.69 -9.27 16.01
C HIS A 277 -9.34 -7.90 15.75
N ALA A 278 -10.41 -7.61 16.50
CA ALA A 278 -11.08 -6.31 16.43
C ALA A 278 -10.14 -5.15 16.78
N GLU A 279 -9.15 -5.39 17.65
CA GLU A 279 -8.08 -4.48 18.06
C GLU A 279 -6.72 -5.20 18.03
N TYR A 280 -5.83 -4.96 19.01
CA TYR A 280 -4.64 -5.78 19.20
C TYR A 280 -5.00 -7.18 19.71
N PRO A 281 -4.18 -8.21 19.42
CA PRO A 281 -4.32 -9.50 20.09
C PRO A 281 -4.17 -9.32 21.61
N PRO A 282 -4.81 -10.18 22.43
CA PRO A 282 -4.58 -10.20 23.86
C PRO A 282 -3.08 -10.31 24.16
N ALA A 283 -2.61 -9.62 25.20
CA ALA A 283 -1.23 -9.78 25.65
C ALA A 283 -1.03 -11.25 26.07
N SER A 284 -0.05 -11.91 25.44
CA SER A 284 0.46 -13.21 25.85
C SER A 284 1.34 -13.08 27.09
#